data_AF-A0A932EH50-F1
#
_entry.id   AF-A0A932EH50-F1
#
_cell.length_a   1.000
_cell.length_b   1.000
_cell.length_c   1.000
_cell.angle_alpha   90.00
_cell.angle_beta   90.00
_cell.angle_gamma   90.00
#
_symmetry.space_group_name_H-M   'P 1'
#
loop_
_entity.id
_entity.type
_entity.pdbx_description
1 polymer ?
#
loop_
_entity_poly.entity_id
_entity_poly.type
_entity_poly.pdbx_seq_one_letter_code
_entity_poly.pdbx_strand_id
1 'polypeptide(L)'
;MNSYHKLLRSIGLIIVLIIVGTILTKYAPIKTATIPISVTTQDVPEMADILDPSNQEKRLKAARKLVERVDVEQALEILEHSSLPHTGEGHLVVHQIGFYAYKKYGVDSILKCKDYFLYACYHGTIIEAASNEGFEAIKKMTDKCKASPVRYFQCVHAAGHSILAMWNYDMPKALETCDSIYEKETEFPEALSSCHNGSFMENLFGVHDWGSGKEPVRDWLSDDPYFPCNYFGEKYQRGCWLNQAARIYQMNKGDMVKTSQICQEAGNSEYVAWCMDNVARQIHPLTLGDPAKSFELCQQEGVDWYDNCLVVNAGSFYSVGGRDQAIFICQNVPPHLKNECYQRVIGQIVSDPIDVGQKQALCQKLEQPFNNHCFAGLTPVNF
;
A
#
# COMPACT_ATOMS: atom_id res chain seq x y z
N MET A 1 -5.12 47.15 59.51
CA MET A 1 -5.32 45.90 58.74
C MET A 1 -5.59 46.09 57.23
N ASN A 2 -5.83 47.30 56.69
CA ASN A 2 -6.22 47.47 55.28
C ASN A 2 -5.07 47.67 54.27
N SER A 3 -3.85 48.00 54.73
CA SER A 3 -2.70 48.23 53.83
C SER A 3 -1.94 46.93 53.48
N TYR A 4 -1.84 46.00 54.44
CA TYR A 4 -1.15 44.71 54.27
C TYR A 4 -1.84 43.79 53.25
N HIS A 5 -3.17 43.79 53.19
CA HIS A 5 -3.93 42.99 52.22
C HIS A 5 -3.82 43.50 50.77
N LYS A 6 -3.64 44.82 50.57
CA LYS A 6 -3.41 45.38 49.23
C LYS A 6 -2.01 45.04 48.71
N LEU A 7 -1.00 45.04 49.59
CA LEU A 7 0.36 44.67 49.22
C LEU A 7 0.45 43.17 48.86
N LEU A 8 -0.16 42.29 49.66
CA LEU A 8 -0.19 40.84 49.38
C LEU A 8 -0.96 40.48 48.11
N ARG A 9 -2.07 41.17 47.80
CA ARG A 9 -2.79 40.97 46.52
C ARG A 9 -1.98 41.43 45.31
N SER A 10 -1.22 42.51 45.44
CA SER A 10 -0.37 43.04 44.36
C SER A 10 0.81 42.11 44.09
N ILE A 11 1.44 41.57 45.15
CA ILE A 11 2.53 40.58 45.03
C ILE A 11 2.00 39.26 44.44
N GLY A 12 0.82 38.80 44.85
CA GLY A 12 0.17 37.60 44.30
C GLY A 12 -0.12 37.73 42.79
N LEU A 13 -0.62 38.89 42.34
CA LEU A 13 -0.88 39.12 40.92
C LEU A 13 0.41 39.13 40.08
N ILE A 14 1.48 39.73 40.60
CA ILE A 14 2.79 39.79 39.92
C ILE A 14 3.40 38.38 39.81
N ILE A 15 3.31 37.56 40.85
CA ILE A 15 3.81 36.18 40.83
C ILE A 15 3.02 35.33 39.84
N VAL A 16 1.68 35.46 39.78
CA VAL A 16 0.84 34.74 38.81
C VAL A 16 1.17 35.16 37.37
N LEU A 17 1.37 36.45 37.10
CA LEU A 17 1.73 36.93 35.76
C LEU A 17 3.12 36.45 35.32
N ILE A 18 4.09 36.36 36.24
CA ILE A 18 5.44 35.84 35.95
C ILE A 18 5.38 34.31 35.69
N ILE A 19 4.58 33.56 36.44
CA ILE A 19 4.40 32.11 36.24
C ILE A 19 3.67 31.82 34.92
N VAL A 20 2.61 32.58 34.58
CA VAL A 20 1.91 32.43 33.30
C VAL A 20 2.82 32.84 32.12
N GLY A 21 3.62 33.90 32.26
CA GLY A 21 4.59 34.30 31.23
C GLY A 21 5.73 33.29 31.02
N THR A 22 6.18 32.60 32.08
CA THR A 22 7.21 31.55 31.98
C THR A 22 6.65 30.21 31.48
N ILE A 23 5.37 29.92 31.71
CA ILE A 23 4.69 28.76 31.10
C ILE A 23 4.43 29.01 29.61
N LEU A 24 3.99 30.21 29.21
CA LEU A 24 3.75 30.54 27.80
C LEU A 24 5.03 30.59 26.94
N THR A 25 6.19 30.86 27.54
CA THR A 25 7.48 30.83 26.82
C THR A 25 8.08 29.43 26.67
N LYS A 26 7.66 28.45 27.49
CA LYS A 26 8.05 27.04 27.33
C LYS A 26 7.18 26.25 26.36
N TYR A 27 5.99 26.77 26.04
CA TYR A 27 5.07 26.20 25.04
C TYR A 27 4.94 27.09 23.80
N ALA A 28 6.07 27.66 23.34
CA ALA A 28 6.11 28.09 21.96
C ALA A 28 5.85 26.85 21.09
N PRO A 29 4.87 26.87 20.17
CA PRO A 29 4.68 25.76 19.25
C PRO A 29 6.01 25.53 18.54
N ILE A 30 6.52 24.30 18.63
CA ILE A 30 7.62 23.86 17.79
C ILE A 30 7.13 24.11 16.37
N LYS A 31 7.67 25.16 15.74
CA LYS A 31 7.52 25.32 14.30
C LYS A 31 8.16 24.08 13.74
N THR A 32 7.35 23.10 13.34
CA THR A 32 7.76 22.08 12.39
C THR A 32 8.35 22.86 11.24
N ALA A 33 9.67 22.82 11.12
CA ALA A 33 10.34 23.34 9.95
C ALA A 33 9.80 22.50 8.79
N THR A 34 8.83 23.04 8.08
CA THR A 34 8.51 22.60 6.73
C THR A 34 9.76 22.91 5.92
N ILE A 35 10.64 21.91 5.81
CA ILE A 35 11.74 21.97 4.85
C ILE A 35 11.03 22.08 3.49
N PRO A 36 11.18 23.18 2.75
CA PRO A 36 10.70 23.24 1.39
C PRO A 36 11.67 22.39 0.59
N ILE A 37 11.37 21.10 0.44
CA ILE A 37 12.09 20.21 -0.44
C ILE A 37 11.60 20.53 -1.85
N SER A 38 12.10 21.63 -2.42
CA SER A 38 12.14 21.79 -3.87
C SER A 38 13.38 21.04 -4.39
N VAL A 39 13.40 19.71 -4.22
CA VAL A 39 14.44 18.90 -4.86
C VAL A 39 14.10 18.84 -6.33
N THR A 40 14.77 19.66 -7.11
CA THR A 40 14.75 19.50 -8.57
C THR A 40 15.50 18.22 -8.91
N THR A 41 15.02 17.47 -9.91
CA THR A 41 15.62 16.18 -10.34
C THR A 41 17.10 16.30 -10.73
N GLN A 42 17.60 17.52 -10.97
CA GLN A 42 18.99 17.83 -11.24
C GLN A 42 19.96 17.55 -10.06
N ASP A 43 19.46 17.47 -8.81
CA ASP A 43 20.29 17.25 -7.61
C ASP A 43 20.33 15.78 -7.15
N VAL A 44 19.73 14.85 -7.92
CA VAL A 44 19.65 13.42 -7.58
C VAL A 44 20.29 12.58 -8.70
N PRO A 45 21.60 12.28 -8.61
CA PRO A 45 22.34 11.58 -9.66
C PRO A 45 21.75 10.22 -10.05
N GLU A 46 21.08 9.54 -9.12
CA GLU A 46 20.48 8.23 -9.32
C GLU A 46 19.16 8.29 -10.11
N MET A 47 18.53 9.47 -10.21
CA MET A 47 17.16 9.59 -10.70
C MET A 47 17.01 9.17 -12.17
N ALA A 48 18.00 9.46 -13.01
CA ALA A 48 17.98 9.03 -14.42
C ALA A 48 17.89 7.50 -14.56
N ASP A 49 18.56 6.76 -13.67
CA ASP A 49 18.55 5.30 -13.66
C ASP A 49 17.30 4.74 -12.96
N ILE A 50 16.79 5.41 -11.92
CA ILE A 50 15.53 5.04 -11.24
C ILE A 50 14.32 5.15 -12.17
N LEU A 51 14.34 6.13 -13.07
CA LEU A 51 13.25 6.40 -14.02
C LEU A 51 13.39 5.66 -15.35
N ASP A 52 14.44 4.87 -15.56
CA ASP A 52 14.68 4.12 -16.80
C ASP A 52 13.71 2.92 -16.91
N PRO A 53 12.60 3.00 -17.66
CA PRO A 53 11.58 1.96 -17.66
C PRO A 53 12.05 0.68 -18.37
N SER A 54 13.18 0.72 -19.08
CA SER A 54 13.67 -0.40 -19.88
C SER A 54 14.47 -1.42 -19.06
N ASN A 55 14.89 -1.07 -17.85
CA ASN A 55 15.82 -1.90 -17.09
C ASN A 55 15.51 -1.87 -15.59
N GLN A 56 14.65 -2.80 -15.15
CA GLN A 56 14.26 -2.91 -13.75
C GLN A 56 15.45 -3.12 -12.81
N GLU A 57 16.43 -3.94 -13.19
CA GLU A 57 17.61 -4.21 -12.36
C GLU A 57 18.42 -2.93 -12.08
N LYS A 58 18.59 -2.08 -13.11
CA LYS A 58 19.25 -0.78 -13.00
C LYS A 58 18.50 0.15 -12.04
N ARG A 59 17.16 0.21 -12.15
CA ARG A 59 16.31 1.01 -11.26
C ARG A 59 16.47 0.60 -9.80
N LEU A 60 16.45 -0.72 -9.52
CA LEU A 60 16.63 -1.25 -8.16
C LEU A 60 18.00 -0.90 -7.58
N LYS A 61 19.07 -1.07 -8.36
CA LYS A 61 20.44 -0.70 -7.95
C LYS A 61 20.58 0.81 -7.68
N ALA A 62 19.95 1.64 -8.50
CA ALA A 62 19.99 3.08 -8.35
C ALA A 62 19.21 3.55 -7.10
N ALA A 63 18.05 2.95 -6.81
CA ALA A 63 17.31 3.22 -5.57
C ALA A 63 18.09 2.82 -4.32
N ARG A 64 18.85 1.71 -4.38
CA ARG A 64 19.77 1.31 -3.32
C ARG A 64 20.84 2.38 -3.06
N LYS A 65 21.48 2.88 -4.12
CA LYS A 65 22.48 3.95 -4.01
C LYS A 65 21.89 5.24 -3.44
N LEU A 66 20.66 5.60 -3.85
CA LEU A 66 19.95 6.76 -3.33
C LEU A 66 19.80 6.67 -1.81
N VAL A 67 19.23 5.59 -1.28
CA VAL A 67 19.01 5.46 0.17
C VAL A 67 20.31 5.35 0.96
N GLU A 68 21.34 4.73 0.41
CA GLU A 68 22.67 4.72 1.02
C GLU A 68 23.26 6.13 1.16
N ARG A 69 22.97 7.01 0.20
CA ARG A 69 23.44 8.40 0.20
C ARG A 69 22.65 9.33 1.11
N VAL A 70 21.32 9.26 1.09
CA VAL A 70 20.46 10.27 1.76
C VAL A 70 19.67 9.75 2.95
N ASP A 71 19.75 8.45 3.24
CA ASP A 71 18.98 7.75 4.27
C ASP A 71 17.49 7.57 3.94
N VAL A 72 16.80 6.77 4.76
CA VAL A 72 15.43 6.23 4.51
C VAL A 72 14.39 7.32 4.27
N GLU A 73 14.20 8.23 5.23
CA GLU A 73 13.11 9.22 5.19
C GLU A 73 13.27 10.18 4.02
N GLN A 74 14.50 10.65 3.76
CA GLN A 74 14.79 11.57 2.66
C GLN A 74 14.67 10.88 1.29
N ALA A 75 15.06 9.61 1.17
CA ALA A 75 14.89 8.86 -0.08
C ALA A 75 13.41 8.67 -0.41
N LEU A 76 12.57 8.37 0.58
CA LEU A 76 11.11 8.25 0.38
C LEU A 76 10.49 9.56 -0.09
N GLU A 77 10.88 10.69 0.51
CA GLU A 77 10.42 12.03 0.09
C GLU A 77 10.84 12.35 -1.35
N ILE A 78 12.08 12.02 -1.73
CA ILE A 78 12.58 12.23 -3.09
C ILE A 78 11.77 11.40 -4.10
N LEU A 79 11.52 10.13 -3.81
CA LEU A 79 10.80 9.24 -4.74
C LEU A 79 9.33 9.63 -4.89
N GLU A 80 8.63 9.95 -3.79
CA GLU A 80 7.21 10.35 -3.83
C GLU A 80 6.99 11.63 -4.62
N HIS A 81 7.93 12.58 -4.54
CA HIS A 81 7.86 13.85 -5.27
C HIS A 81 8.60 13.82 -6.63
N SER A 82 9.01 12.64 -7.08
CA SER A 82 9.61 12.46 -8.40
C SER A 82 8.56 12.12 -9.46
N SER A 83 9.03 11.83 -10.68
CA SER A 83 8.18 11.28 -11.75
C SER A 83 8.15 9.74 -11.76
N LEU A 84 8.64 9.08 -10.71
CA LEU A 84 8.59 7.62 -10.59
C LEU A 84 7.12 7.16 -10.63
N PRO A 85 6.71 6.35 -11.61
CA PRO A 85 5.32 5.93 -11.71
C PRO A 85 4.91 5.03 -10.54
N HIS A 86 3.75 5.31 -9.95
CA HIS A 86 3.10 4.48 -8.93
C HIS A 86 2.54 3.18 -9.54
N THR A 87 3.44 2.27 -9.88
CA THR A 87 3.19 0.99 -10.54
C THR A 87 3.83 -0.14 -9.74
N GLY A 88 3.58 -1.42 -10.09
CA GLY A 88 4.26 -2.56 -9.46
C GLY A 88 5.79 -2.47 -9.57
N GLU A 89 6.31 -1.96 -10.68
CA GLU A 89 7.75 -1.79 -10.86
C GLU A 89 8.32 -0.64 -10.00
N GLY A 90 7.60 0.49 -9.91
CA GLY A 90 7.96 1.58 -9.01
C GLY A 90 7.87 1.18 -7.54
N HIS A 91 6.91 0.33 -7.19
CA HIS A 91 6.78 -0.29 -5.88
C HIS A 91 8.03 -1.13 -5.53
N LEU A 92 8.52 -1.97 -6.45
CA LEU A 92 9.74 -2.75 -6.25
C LEU A 92 11.00 -1.86 -6.10
N VAL A 93 11.05 -0.70 -6.77
CA VAL A 93 12.12 0.30 -6.56
C VAL A 93 12.14 0.76 -5.09
N VAL A 94 10.96 1.03 -4.51
CA VAL A 94 10.86 1.49 -3.11
C VAL A 94 11.14 0.38 -2.09
N HIS A 95 11.00 -0.91 -2.43
CA HIS A 95 11.47 -2.01 -1.57
C HIS A 95 12.94 -1.86 -1.17
N GLN A 96 13.78 -1.36 -2.09
CA GLN A 96 15.23 -1.19 -1.85
C GLN A 96 15.52 -0.25 -0.70
N ILE A 97 14.64 0.72 -0.45
CA ILE A 97 14.71 1.63 0.69
C ILE A 97 14.47 0.85 1.98
N GLY A 98 13.45 -0.01 2.00
CA GLY A 98 13.11 -0.86 3.15
C GLY A 98 14.19 -1.90 3.46
N PHE A 99 14.73 -2.55 2.44
CA PHE A 99 15.85 -3.47 2.58
C PHE A 99 17.06 -2.80 3.26
N TYR A 100 17.38 -1.56 2.87
CA TYR A 100 18.47 -0.81 3.51
C TYR A 100 18.10 -0.39 4.94
N ALA A 101 16.86 0.06 5.13
CA ALA A 101 16.35 0.49 6.42
C ALA A 101 16.50 -0.62 7.47
N TYR A 102 16.13 -1.86 7.15
CA TYR A 102 16.30 -2.98 8.08
C TYR A 102 17.78 -3.28 8.38
N LYS A 103 18.65 -3.30 7.37
CA LYS A 103 20.10 -3.50 7.59
C LYS A 103 20.70 -2.46 8.56
N LYS A 104 20.16 -1.25 8.56
CA LYS A 104 20.65 -0.14 9.38
C LYS A 104 19.98 -0.04 10.75
N TYR A 105 18.68 -0.31 10.83
CA TYR A 105 17.87 -0.03 12.03
C TYR A 105 17.19 -1.27 12.62
N GLY A 106 17.37 -2.45 12.04
CA GLY A 106 16.73 -3.69 12.46
C GLY A 106 15.20 -3.58 12.45
N VAL A 107 14.54 -4.18 13.43
CA VAL A 107 13.07 -4.19 13.60
C VAL A 107 12.47 -2.77 13.66
N ASP A 108 13.22 -1.78 14.18
CA ASP A 108 12.73 -0.39 14.28
C ASP A 108 12.75 0.36 12.94
N SER A 109 13.33 -0.22 11.88
CA SER A 109 13.25 0.30 10.51
C SER A 109 11.83 0.58 10.03
N ILE A 110 10.86 -0.22 10.49
CA ILE A 110 9.44 -0.08 10.16
C ILE A 110 8.90 1.32 10.54
N LEU A 111 9.47 1.94 11.58
CA LEU A 111 9.09 3.27 12.06
C LEU A 111 9.68 4.41 11.19
N LYS A 112 10.60 4.09 10.29
CA LYS A 112 11.20 5.01 9.32
C LYS A 112 10.49 5.01 7.98
N CYS A 113 9.66 4.00 7.73
CA CYS A 113 8.89 3.89 6.50
C CYS A 113 7.71 4.88 6.46
N LYS A 114 7.28 5.18 5.25
CA LYS A 114 6.09 5.96 4.93
C LYS A 114 5.18 5.14 4.02
N ASP A 115 3.89 5.46 4.05
CA ASP A 115 2.83 4.71 3.37
C ASP A 115 2.80 4.95 1.84
N TYR A 116 3.92 5.38 1.25
CA TYR A 116 4.09 5.67 -0.18
C TYR A 116 4.24 4.40 -1.02
N PHE A 117 3.89 4.51 -2.30
CA PHE A 117 3.99 3.41 -3.28
C PHE A 117 3.39 2.10 -2.76
N LEU A 118 2.16 2.13 -2.23
CA LEU A 118 1.51 0.96 -1.63
C LEU A 118 2.38 0.31 -0.53
N TYR A 119 2.83 1.12 0.44
CA TYR A 119 3.57 0.63 1.61
C TYR A 119 4.88 -0.12 1.27
N ALA A 120 5.48 0.16 0.12
CA ALA A 120 6.64 -0.57 -0.41
C ALA A 120 7.86 -0.60 0.52
N CYS A 121 8.11 0.46 1.30
CA CYS A 121 9.20 0.45 2.29
C CYS A 121 8.95 -0.60 3.37
N TYR A 122 7.71 -0.69 3.89
CA TYR A 122 7.33 -1.69 4.89
C TYR A 122 7.57 -3.10 4.35
N HIS A 123 7.21 -3.35 3.09
CA HIS A 123 7.47 -4.63 2.42
C HIS A 123 8.97 -4.97 2.45
N GLY A 124 9.82 -4.06 1.98
CA GLY A 124 11.27 -4.26 2.00
C GLY A 124 11.82 -4.56 3.41
N THR A 125 11.38 -3.82 4.43
CA THR A 125 11.88 -4.05 5.79
C THR A 125 11.50 -5.44 6.34
N ILE A 126 10.27 -5.90 6.09
CA ILE A 126 9.76 -7.18 6.60
C ILE A 126 10.40 -8.35 5.86
N ILE A 127 10.65 -8.19 4.56
CA ILE A 127 11.36 -9.15 3.72
C ILE A 127 12.82 -9.31 4.17
N GLU A 128 13.54 -8.21 4.40
CA GLU A 128 14.92 -8.30 4.89
C GLU A 128 15.01 -8.90 6.31
N ALA A 129 14.03 -8.59 7.18
CA ALA A 129 13.99 -9.13 8.53
C ALA A 129 13.84 -10.65 8.59
N ALA A 130 12.98 -11.17 7.71
CA ALA A 130 12.77 -12.61 7.56
C ALA A 130 14.07 -13.36 7.24
N SER A 131 14.90 -12.77 6.37
CA SER A 131 16.20 -13.34 5.98
C SER A 131 17.23 -13.37 7.11
N ASN A 132 17.08 -12.52 8.15
CA ASN A 132 18.06 -12.37 9.23
C ASN A 132 17.63 -13.05 10.54
N GLU A 133 16.38 -12.86 10.97
CA GLU A 133 15.89 -13.24 12.31
C GLU A 133 14.72 -14.24 12.29
N GLY A 134 14.24 -14.62 11.11
CA GLY A 134 13.18 -15.61 10.92
C GLY A 134 11.76 -15.14 11.29
N PHE A 135 10.83 -16.09 11.47
CA PHE A 135 9.38 -15.82 11.58
C PHE A 135 8.99 -14.95 12.78
N GLU A 136 9.73 -15.02 13.89
CA GLU A 136 9.47 -14.20 15.09
C GLU A 136 9.69 -12.71 14.82
N ALA A 137 10.66 -12.34 13.98
CA ALA A 137 10.88 -10.95 13.59
C ALA A 137 9.75 -10.44 12.69
N ILE A 138 9.26 -11.28 11.76
CA ILE A 138 8.10 -10.96 10.93
C ILE A 138 6.90 -10.60 11.82
N LYS A 139 6.57 -11.45 12.79
CA LYS A 139 5.46 -11.20 13.71
C LYS A 139 5.64 -9.86 14.45
N LYS A 140 6.81 -9.64 15.07
CA LYS A 140 7.13 -8.39 15.80
C LYS A 140 7.00 -7.15 14.92
N MET A 141 7.43 -7.22 13.67
CA MET A 141 7.33 -6.09 12.73
C MET A 141 5.89 -5.84 12.30
N THR A 142 5.14 -6.89 11.98
CA THR A 142 3.71 -6.74 11.64
C THR A 142 2.89 -6.19 12.82
N ASP A 143 3.17 -6.60 14.07
CA ASP A 143 2.49 -6.05 15.26
C ASP A 143 2.69 -4.53 15.41
N LYS A 144 3.84 -3.98 14.98
CA LYS A 144 4.09 -2.52 14.96
C LYS A 144 3.20 -1.77 13.95
N CYS A 145 2.61 -2.47 12.98
CA CYS A 145 1.74 -1.86 11.97
C CYS A 145 0.27 -1.75 12.42
N LYS A 146 -0.12 -2.36 13.56
CA LYS A 146 -1.52 -2.39 14.05
C LYS A 146 -2.14 -1.04 14.36
N ALA A 147 -1.33 0.01 14.50
CA ALA A 147 -1.82 1.38 14.66
C ALA A 147 -2.64 1.88 13.45
N SER A 148 -2.57 1.22 12.29
CA SER A 148 -3.42 1.49 11.12
C SER A 148 -3.88 0.16 10.51
N PRO A 149 -5.21 -0.07 10.37
CA PRO A 149 -5.72 -1.30 9.74
C PRO A 149 -5.14 -1.54 8.34
N VAL A 150 -5.04 -0.49 7.53
CA VAL A 150 -4.51 -0.58 6.16
C VAL A 150 -3.01 -0.89 6.17
N ARG A 151 -2.25 -0.24 7.05
CA ARG A 151 -0.82 -0.55 7.20
C ARG A 151 -0.61 -1.97 7.70
N TYR A 152 -1.40 -2.42 8.67
CA TYR A 152 -1.33 -3.79 9.17
C TYR A 152 -1.62 -4.80 8.08
N PHE A 153 -2.68 -4.60 7.30
CA PHE A 153 -2.98 -5.44 6.14
C PHE A 153 -1.78 -5.56 5.19
N GLN A 154 -1.09 -4.46 4.89
CA GLN A 154 0.06 -4.43 3.98
C GLN A 154 1.33 -5.04 4.59
N CYS A 155 1.57 -4.82 5.89
CA CYS A 155 2.66 -5.49 6.60
C CYS A 155 2.44 -7.02 6.65
N VAL A 156 1.21 -7.48 6.85
CA VAL A 156 0.89 -8.92 6.84
C VAL A 156 0.93 -9.49 5.41
N HIS A 157 0.60 -8.69 4.40
CA HIS A 157 0.84 -9.05 3.00
C HIS A 157 2.35 -9.27 2.75
N ALA A 158 3.20 -8.34 3.19
CA ALA A 158 4.66 -8.49 3.16
C ALA A 158 5.16 -9.78 3.82
N ALA A 159 4.58 -10.10 4.98
CA ALA A 159 4.91 -11.31 5.72
C ALA A 159 4.68 -12.57 4.86
N GLY A 160 3.60 -12.60 4.06
CA GLY A 160 3.33 -13.69 3.12
C GLY A 160 4.45 -13.91 2.11
N HIS A 161 4.94 -12.82 1.48
CA HIS A 161 6.07 -12.89 0.55
C HIS A 161 7.31 -13.48 1.23
N SER A 162 7.67 -12.92 2.39
CA SER A 162 8.80 -13.37 3.19
C SER A 162 8.72 -14.83 3.60
N ILE A 163 7.55 -15.27 4.08
CA ILE A 163 7.33 -16.62 4.60
C ILE A 163 7.49 -17.64 3.48
N LEU A 164 6.96 -17.37 2.28
CA LEU A 164 7.15 -18.27 1.14
C LEU A 164 8.63 -18.39 0.74
N ALA A 165 9.32 -17.26 0.65
CA ALA A 165 10.75 -17.24 0.32
C ALA A 165 11.60 -17.99 1.35
N MET A 166 11.33 -17.82 2.65
CA MET A 166 12.01 -18.53 3.74
C MET A 166 11.84 -20.05 3.66
N TRP A 167 10.68 -20.51 3.19
CA TRP A 167 10.41 -21.92 2.97
C TRP A 167 10.91 -22.43 1.61
N ASN A 168 11.72 -21.64 0.89
CA ASN A 168 12.22 -21.96 -0.44
C ASN A 168 11.07 -22.36 -1.39
N TYR A 169 10.00 -21.55 -1.37
CA TYR A 169 8.80 -21.70 -2.19
C TYR A 169 7.99 -22.99 -1.93
N ASP A 170 8.15 -23.63 -0.75
CA ASP A 170 7.25 -24.68 -0.27
C ASP A 170 5.91 -24.06 0.19
N MET A 171 4.96 -23.96 -0.74
CA MET A 171 3.68 -23.28 -0.53
C MET A 171 2.85 -23.84 0.64
N PRO A 172 2.67 -25.17 0.82
CA PRO A 172 1.96 -25.71 1.99
C PRO A 172 2.56 -25.24 3.31
N LYS A 173 3.88 -25.31 3.48
CA LYS A 173 4.53 -24.84 4.72
C LYS A 173 4.37 -23.33 4.92
N ALA A 174 4.42 -22.55 3.84
CA ALA A 174 4.21 -21.12 3.91
C ALA A 174 2.80 -20.76 4.40
N LEU A 175 1.78 -21.42 3.83
CA LEU A 175 0.38 -21.21 4.22
C LEU A 175 0.11 -21.68 5.67
N GLU A 176 0.66 -22.83 6.08
CA GLU A 176 0.59 -23.29 7.48
C GLU A 176 1.28 -22.31 8.45
N THR A 177 2.36 -21.68 8.02
CA THR A 177 3.05 -20.66 8.83
C THR A 177 2.19 -19.39 8.95
N CYS A 178 1.58 -18.92 7.85
CA CYS A 178 0.60 -17.82 7.89
C CYS A 178 -0.54 -18.13 8.87
N ASP A 179 -1.08 -19.35 8.83
CA ASP A 179 -2.13 -19.80 9.75
C ASP A 179 -1.65 -19.72 11.21
N SER A 180 -0.45 -20.25 11.50
CA SER A 180 0.08 -20.27 12.87
C SER A 180 0.27 -18.88 13.48
N ILE A 181 0.56 -17.86 12.66
CA ILE A 181 0.84 -16.49 13.11
C ILE A 181 -0.44 -15.65 13.17
N TYR A 182 -1.32 -15.75 12.17
CA TYR A 182 -2.39 -14.79 11.95
C TYR A 182 -3.81 -15.34 12.11
N GLU A 183 -4.02 -16.66 12.26
CA GLU A 183 -5.37 -17.22 12.38
C GLU A 183 -6.12 -16.76 13.63
N LYS A 184 -5.39 -16.46 14.71
CA LYS A 184 -5.97 -15.97 15.98
C LYS A 184 -6.15 -14.46 16.02
N GLU A 185 -5.87 -13.76 14.92
CA GLU A 185 -6.04 -12.31 14.85
C GLU A 185 -7.54 -11.97 14.77
N THR A 186 -8.06 -11.33 15.82
CA THR A 186 -9.47 -10.94 15.93
C THR A 186 -9.71 -9.46 15.68
N GLU A 187 -8.68 -8.61 15.84
CA GLU A 187 -8.82 -7.17 15.63
C GLU A 187 -8.85 -6.83 14.14
N PHE A 188 -8.15 -7.61 13.32
CA PHE A 188 -8.07 -7.45 11.87
C PHE A 188 -8.30 -8.79 11.16
N PRO A 189 -9.57 -9.21 10.98
CA PRO A 189 -9.92 -10.52 10.42
C PRO A 189 -9.31 -10.81 9.04
N GLU A 190 -9.00 -9.78 8.26
CA GLU A 190 -8.41 -9.91 6.93
C GLU A 190 -6.92 -10.28 6.94
N ALA A 191 -6.23 -10.16 8.09
CA ALA A 191 -4.79 -10.40 8.21
C ALA A 191 -4.38 -11.76 7.66
N LEU A 192 -5.09 -12.83 8.03
CA LEU A 192 -4.77 -14.17 7.55
C LEU A 192 -4.83 -14.26 6.02
N SER A 193 -5.93 -13.78 5.42
CA SER A 193 -6.09 -13.77 3.97
C SER A 193 -5.06 -12.87 3.27
N SER A 194 -4.58 -11.83 3.94
CA SER A 194 -3.51 -10.96 3.44
C SER A 194 -2.16 -11.69 3.38
N CYS A 195 -1.83 -12.49 4.41
CA CYS A 195 -0.62 -13.31 4.43
C CYS A 195 -0.64 -14.37 3.31
N HIS A 196 -1.79 -15.05 3.14
CA HIS A 196 -1.97 -15.98 2.02
C HIS A 196 -1.83 -15.26 0.68
N ASN A 197 -2.46 -14.09 0.53
CA ASN A 197 -2.38 -13.29 -0.70
C ASN A 197 -0.94 -12.91 -1.06
N GLY A 198 -0.13 -12.48 -0.08
CA GLY A 198 1.29 -12.21 -0.28
C GLY A 198 2.07 -13.46 -0.71
N SER A 199 1.80 -14.61 -0.09
CA SER A 199 2.45 -15.87 -0.45
C SER A 199 2.13 -16.28 -1.91
N PHE A 200 0.86 -16.25 -2.31
CA PHE A 200 0.47 -16.57 -3.69
C PHE A 200 1.01 -15.56 -4.71
N MET A 201 1.10 -14.27 -4.33
CA MET A 201 1.71 -13.25 -5.18
C MET A 201 3.20 -13.50 -5.39
N GLU A 202 3.94 -13.81 -4.32
CA GLU A 202 5.37 -14.13 -4.40
C GLU A 202 5.61 -15.38 -5.26
N ASN A 203 4.76 -16.40 -5.18
CA ASN A 203 4.87 -17.58 -6.04
C ASN A 203 4.77 -17.25 -7.54
N LEU A 204 3.98 -16.25 -7.91
CA LEU A 204 3.86 -15.84 -9.30
C LEU A 204 5.09 -15.05 -9.78
N PHE A 205 5.50 -14.06 -8.99
CA PHE A 205 6.48 -13.07 -9.42
C PHE A 205 7.93 -13.41 -9.02
N GLY A 206 8.13 -14.15 -7.93
CA GLY A 206 9.44 -14.61 -7.48
C GLY A 206 10.46 -13.49 -7.26
N VAL A 207 10.03 -12.35 -6.71
CA VAL A 207 10.83 -11.12 -6.68
C VAL A 207 11.85 -11.11 -5.54
N HIS A 208 11.74 -12.02 -4.58
CA HIS A 208 12.62 -12.07 -3.41
C HIS A 208 14.07 -12.48 -3.74
N ASP A 209 14.27 -13.42 -4.66
CA ASP A 209 15.61 -13.94 -5.02
C ASP A 209 16.35 -13.06 -6.04
N TRP A 210 15.88 -11.84 -6.31
CA TRP A 210 16.51 -10.92 -7.26
C TRP A 210 17.99 -10.67 -6.94
N GLY A 211 18.85 -10.75 -7.96
CA GLY A 211 20.29 -10.51 -7.83
C GLY A 211 21.07 -11.63 -7.14
N SER A 212 20.42 -12.71 -6.71
CA SER A 212 21.08 -13.89 -6.11
C SER A 212 21.71 -14.84 -7.15
N GLY A 213 21.33 -14.69 -8.42
CA GLY A 213 21.73 -15.61 -9.49
C GLY A 213 21.01 -16.96 -9.45
N LYS A 214 20.04 -17.14 -8.56
CA LYS A 214 19.16 -18.32 -8.56
C LYS A 214 18.10 -18.19 -9.63
N GLU A 215 17.80 -19.30 -10.28
CA GLU A 215 16.61 -19.40 -11.14
C GLU A 215 15.35 -19.31 -10.27
N PRO A 216 14.28 -18.63 -10.74
CA PRO A 216 13.02 -18.59 -10.02
C PRO A 216 12.47 -20.01 -9.78
N VAL A 217 12.03 -20.30 -8.56
CA VAL A 217 11.32 -21.55 -8.26
C VAL A 217 9.92 -21.49 -8.87
N ARG A 218 9.52 -22.53 -9.59
CA ARG A 218 8.27 -22.57 -10.37
C ARG A 218 7.40 -23.78 -10.05
N ASP A 219 7.70 -24.50 -8.97
CA ASP A 219 7.06 -25.78 -8.60
C ASP A 219 5.55 -25.65 -8.37
N TRP A 220 5.09 -24.47 -7.94
CA TRP A 220 3.68 -24.16 -7.72
C TRP A 220 3.06 -23.35 -8.87
N LEU A 221 3.60 -23.48 -10.08
CA LEU A 221 3.00 -23.00 -11.32
C LEU A 221 2.78 -24.18 -12.27
N SER A 222 1.66 -24.15 -12.99
CA SER A 222 1.25 -25.18 -13.94
C SER A 222 0.68 -24.52 -15.21
N ASP A 223 0.39 -25.35 -16.20
CA ASP A 223 -0.41 -24.99 -17.39
C ASP A 223 -1.91 -25.17 -17.14
N ASP A 224 -2.31 -25.70 -15.98
CA ASP A 224 -3.68 -25.62 -15.48
C ASP A 224 -3.98 -24.17 -15.01
N PRO A 225 -4.94 -23.46 -15.63
CA PRO A 225 -5.25 -22.07 -15.29
C PRO A 225 -5.83 -21.88 -13.89
N TYR A 226 -6.26 -22.95 -13.21
CA TYR A 226 -6.82 -22.89 -11.85
C TYR A 226 -5.86 -23.41 -10.79
N PHE A 227 -4.71 -23.96 -11.17
CA PHE A 227 -3.66 -24.34 -10.24
C PHE A 227 -2.85 -23.11 -9.81
N PRO A 228 -2.52 -22.94 -8.51
CA PRO A 228 -2.73 -23.90 -7.42
C PRO A 228 -4.05 -23.72 -6.65
N CYS A 229 -4.93 -22.80 -7.04
CA CYS A 229 -6.17 -22.53 -6.29
C CYS A 229 -7.08 -23.76 -6.19
N ASN A 230 -7.14 -24.61 -7.23
CA ASN A 230 -7.89 -25.87 -7.19
C ASN A 230 -7.24 -27.00 -6.38
N TYR A 231 -6.01 -26.82 -5.91
CA TYR A 231 -5.30 -27.78 -5.04
C TYR A 231 -5.58 -27.51 -3.55
N PHE A 232 -5.64 -26.24 -3.15
CA PHE A 232 -5.78 -25.85 -1.76
C PHE A 232 -7.24 -25.85 -1.28
N GLY A 233 -7.46 -25.99 0.03
CA GLY A 233 -8.81 -25.95 0.63
C GLY A 233 -9.41 -24.54 0.71
N GLU A 234 -10.71 -24.46 1.06
CA GLU A 234 -11.49 -23.21 1.10
C GLU A 234 -10.80 -22.05 1.82
N LYS A 235 -10.11 -22.35 2.92
CA LYS A 235 -9.38 -21.38 3.76
C LYS A 235 -8.42 -20.49 2.98
N TYR A 236 -7.78 -21.01 1.93
CA TYR A 236 -6.73 -20.32 1.17
C TYR A 236 -7.24 -19.65 -0.12
N GLN A 237 -8.50 -19.89 -0.48
CA GLN A 237 -9.05 -19.55 -1.79
C GLN A 237 -9.03 -18.05 -2.06
N ARG A 238 -9.40 -17.23 -1.08
CA ARG A 238 -9.37 -15.78 -1.23
C ARG A 238 -7.97 -15.26 -1.55
N GLY A 239 -6.95 -15.72 -0.83
CA GLY A 239 -5.56 -15.34 -1.09
C GLY A 239 -5.09 -15.74 -2.49
N CYS A 240 -5.50 -16.93 -2.94
CA CYS A 240 -5.12 -17.48 -4.23
C CYS A 240 -5.81 -16.78 -5.41
N TRP A 241 -7.14 -16.73 -5.43
CA TRP A 241 -7.92 -16.17 -6.55
C TRP A 241 -7.69 -14.68 -6.76
N LEU A 242 -7.33 -13.93 -5.71
CA LEU A 242 -6.93 -12.52 -5.83
C LEU A 242 -5.62 -12.32 -6.63
N ASN A 243 -4.89 -13.39 -6.96
CA ASN A 243 -3.66 -13.39 -7.79
C ASN A 243 -3.74 -14.26 -9.06
N GLN A 244 -4.74 -15.14 -9.18
CA GLN A 244 -4.76 -16.18 -10.22
C GLN A 244 -4.91 -15.60 -11.64
N ALA A 245 -5.67 -14.51 -11.80
CA ALA A 245 -5.87 -13.88 -13.10
C ALA A 245 -4.56 -13.35 -13.70
N ALA A 246 -3.61 -12.89 -12.88
CA ALA A 246 -2.29 -12.47 -13.37
C ALA A 246 -1.52 -13.64 -14.01
N ARG A 247 -1.63 -14.86 -13.47
CA ARG A 247 -1.06 -16.07 -14.10
C ARG A 247 -1.79 -16.43 -15.38
N ILE A 248 -3.13 -16.43 -15.36
CA ILE A 248 -3.94 -16.71 -16.55
C ILE A 248 -3.62 -15.71 -17.68
N TYR A 249 -3.45 -14.44 -17.35
CA TYR A 249 -3.05 -13.39 -18.29
C TYR A 249 -1.69 -13.66 -18.93
N GLN A 250 -0.69 -14.09 -18.14
CA GLN A 250 0.61 -14.52 -18.66
C GLN A 250 0.50 -15.74 -19.58
N MET A 251 -0.27 -16.75 -19.21
CA MET A 251 -0.49 -17.97 -20.01
C MET A 251 -1.13 -17.65 -21.36
N ASN A 252 -2.01 -16.65 -21.40
CA ASN A 252 -2.70 -16.18 -22.60
C ASN A 252 -1.99 -15.01 -23.29
N LYS A 253 -0.69 -14.79 -23.01
CA LYS A 253 0.15 -13.77 -23.68
C LYS A 253 -0.45 -12.36 -23.67
N GLY A 254 -1.17 -12.04 -22.60
CA GLY A 254 -1.80 -10.73 -22.42
C GLY A 254 -3.19 -10.57 -23.04
N ASP A 255 -3.85 -11.66 -23.44
CA ASP A 255 -5.24 -11.60 -23.89
C ASP A 255 -6.21 -11.45 -22.70
N MET A 256 -6.66 -10.21 -22.47
CA MET A 256 -7.57 -9.90 -21.37
C MET A 256 -8.93 -10.57 -21.54
N VAL A 257 -9.49 -10.59 -22.76
CA VAL A 257 -10.79 -11.20 -23.04
C VAL A 257 -10.75 -12.69 -22.70
N LYS A 258 -9.71 -13.40 -23.14
CA LYS A 258 -9.54 -14.81 -22.82
C LYS A 258 -9.33 -15.03 -21.32
N THR A 259 -8.59 -14.14 -20.66
CA THR A 259 -8.37 -14.19 -19.21
C THR A 259 -9.69 -14.06 -18.45
N SER A 260 -10.54 -13.10 -18.81
CA SER A 260 -11.86 -12.90 -18.20
C SER A 260 -12.77 -14.11 -18.40
N GLN A 261 -12.81 -14.69 -19.60
CA GLN A 261 -13.58 -15.91 -19.87
C GLN A 261 -13.16 -17.07 -18.95
N ILE A 262 -11.86 -17.32 -18.80
CA ILE A 262 -11.34 -18.39 -17.94
C ILE A 262 -11.68 -18.12 -16.47
N CYS A 263 -11.58 -16.87 -16.00
CA CYS A 263 -11.98 -16.50 -14.63
C CYS A 263 -13.47 -16.73 -14.37
N GLN A 264 -14.33 -16.45 -15.34
CA GLN A 264 -15.78 -16.67 -15.24
C GLN A 264 -16.17 -18.15 -15.21
N GLU A 265 -15.31 -19.02 -15.75
CA GLU A 265 -15.47 -20.48 -15.75
C GLU A 265 -15.00 -21.17 -14.44
N ALA A 266 -14.51 -20.41 -13.44
CA ALA A 266 -14.02 -20.96 -12.17
C ALA A 266 -15.09 -21.68 -11.30
N GLY A 267 -16.37 -21.62 -11.69
CA GLY A 267 -17.47 -22.44 -11.17
C GLY A 267 -18.09 -21.98 -9.84
N ASN A 268 -17.29 -21.50 -8.89
CA ASN A 268 -17.78 -20.90 -7.64
C ASN A 268 -17.89 -19.36 -7.77
N SER A 269 -19.02 -18.78 -7.37
CA SER A 269 -19.28 -17.34 -7.54
C SER A 269 -18.29 -16.42 -6.80
N GLU A 270 -17.80 -16.82 -5.63
CA GLU A 270 -16.78 -16.04 -4.91
C GLU A 270 -15.43 -16.11 -5.61
N TYR A 271 -15.07 -17.28 -6.15
CA TYR A 271 -13.82 -17.47 -6.87
C TYR A 271 -13.82 -16.67 -8.16
N VAL A 272 -14.95 -16.68 -8.89
CA VAL A 272 -15.18 -15.84 -10.06
C VAL A 272 -15.00 -14.36 -9.69
N ALA A 273 -15.64 -13.90 -8.60
CA ALA A 273 -15.53 -12.50 -8.17
C ALA A 273 -14.09 -12.09 -7.83
N TRP A 274 -13.34 -12.92 -7.09
CA TRP A 274 -11.93 -12.62 -6.76
C TRP A 274 -11.00 -12.71 -7.97
N CYS A 275 -11.24 -13.65 -8.89
CA CYS A 275 -10.49 -13.76 -10.13
C CYS A 275 -10.73 -12.52 -11.01
N MET A 276 -11.99 -12.12 -11.20
CA MET A 276 -12.36 -10.94 -11.99
C MET A 276 -11.88 -9.63 -11.35
N ASP A 277 -11.90 -9.51 -10.02
CA ASP A 277 -11.26 -8.41 -9.30
C ASP A 277 -9.73 -8.37 -9.56
N ASN A 278 -9.08 -9.52 -9.70
CA ASN A 278 -7.68 -9.57 -10.12
C ASN A 278 -7.47 -9.22 -11.60
N VAL A 279 -8.38 -9.59 -12.51
CA VAL A 279 -8.39 -9.14 -13.92
C VAL A 279 -8.43 -7.62 -13.98
N ALA A 280 -9.36 -6.99 -13.27
CA ALA A 280 -9.52 -5.55 -13.25
C ALA A 280 -8.27 -4.82 -12.72
N ARG A 281 -7.56 -5.41 -11.75
CA ARG A 281 -6.27 -4.87 -11.29
C ARG A 281 -5.16 -4.95 -12.34
N GLN A 282 -5.21 -5.89 -13.30
CA GLN A 282 -4.24 -5.96 -14.40
C GLN A 282 -4.41 -4.81 -15.40
N ILE A 283 -5.58 -4.17 -15.46
CA ILE A 283 -5.83 -3.03 -16.35
C ILE A 283 -5.08 -1.78 -15.89
N HIS A 284 -4.96 -1.53 -14.59
CA HIS A 284 -4.33 -0.31 -14.07
C HIS A 284 -2.93 -0.07 -14.65
N PRO A 285 -1.98 -1.03 -14.65
CA PRO A 285 -0.67 -0.84 -15.31
C PRO A 285 -0.76 -0.54 -16.81
N LEU A 286 -1.74 -1.09 -17.53
CA LEU A 286 -1.93 -0.90 -18.97
C LEU A 286 -2.41 0.52 -19.32
N THR A 287 -2.96 1.25 -18.35
CA THR A 287 -3.34 2.65 -18.54
C THR A 287 -2.15 3.58 -18.75
N LEU A 288 -0.96 3.18 -18.30
CA LEU A 288 0.23 4.03 -18.25
C LEU A 288 -0.01 5.36 -17.50
N GLY A 289 -0.87 5.33 -16.49
CA GLY A 289 -1.22 6.48 -15.65
C GLY A 289 -2.37 7.35 -16.18
N ASP A 290 -2.93 7.02 -17.35
CA ASP A 290 -4.09 7.72 -17.92
C ASP A 290 -5.41 7.06 -17.48
N PRO A 291 -6.17 7.63 -16.52
CA PRO A 291 -7.37 7.01 -16.00
C PRO A 291 -8.48 6.85 -17.05
N ALA A 292 -8.48 7.64 -18.13
CA ALA A 292 -9.49 7.54 -19.18
C ALA A 292 -9.41 6.22 -19.95
N LYS A 293 -8.22 5.61 -20.03
CA LYS A 293 -8.05 4.30 -20.68
C LYS A 293 -8.76 3.16 -19.95
N SER A 294 -9.05 3.31 -18.65
CA SER A 294 -9.80 2.30 -17.89
C SER A 294 -11.16 2.00 -18.53
N PHE A 295 -11.82 3.01 -19.10
CA PHE A 295 -13.15 2.88 -19.72
C PHE A 295 -13.13 2.07 -21.02
N GLU A 296 -12.04 2.13 -21.79
CA GLU A 296 -11.87 1.29 -22.97
C GLU A 296 -11.46 -0.13 -22.57
N LEU A 297 -10.47 -0.24 -21.68
CA LEU A 297 -9.88 -1.52 -21.29
C LEU A 297 -10.88 -2.40 -20.50
N CYS A 298 -11.69 -1.81 -19.61
CA CYS A 298 -12.70 -2.56 -18.85
C CYS A 298 -13.77 -3.20 -19.75
N GLN A 299 -13.96 -2.76 -20.99
CA GLN A 299 -14.88 -3.42 -21.92
C GLN A 299 -14.45 -4.85 -22.25
N GLN A 300 -13.16 -5.15 -22.13
CA GLN A 300 -12.60 -6.47 -22.41
C GLN A 300 -13.02 -7.53 -21.38
N GLU A 301 -13.49 -7.12 -20.19
CA GLU A 301 -13.99 -8.04 -19.16
C GLU A 301 -15.40 -8.56 -19.43
N GLY A 302 -16.11 -7.93 -20.36
CA GLY A 302 -17.51 -8.20 -20.66
C GLY A 302 -18.48 -7.30 -19.92
N VAL A 303 -19.70 -7.20 -20.45
CA VAL A 303 -20.72 -6.26 -19.99
C VAL A 303 -21.09 -6.44 -18.51
N ASP A 304 -21.11 -7.68 -18.03
CA ASP A 304 -21.49 -7.99 -16.64
C ASP A 304 -20.41 -7.60 -15.62
N TRP A 305 -19.17 -7.37 -16.06
CA TRP A 305 -18.01 -7.05 -15.20
C TRP A 305 -17.49 -5.62 -15.39
N TYR A 306 -17.96 -4.92 -16.42
CA TYR A 306 -17.53 -3.57 -16.75
C TYR A 306 -17.62 -2.59 -15.55
N ASP A 307 -18.74 -2.61 -14.84
CA ASP A 307 -18.97 -1.72 -13.69
C ASP A 307 -18.01 -2.03 -12.54
N ASN A 308 -17.88 -3.31 -12.17
CA ASN A 308 -16.93 -3.75 -11.15
C ASN A 308 -15.49 -3.37 -11.53
N CYS A 309 -15.11 -3.56 -12.80
CA CYS A 309 -13.79 -3.20 -13.30
C CYS A 309 -13.46 -1.72 -13.10
N LEU A 310 -14.40 -0.82 -13.37
CA LEU A 310 -14.20 0.63 -13.16
C LEU A 310 -14.02 0.98 -11.67
N VAL A 311 -14.81 0.37 -10.77
CA VAL A 311 -14.69 0.58 -9.33
C VAL A 311 -13.35 0.07 -8.81
N VAL A 312 -12.90 -1.11 -9.26
CA VAL A 312 -11.59 -1.67 -8.91
C VAL A 312 -10.46 -0.80 -9.44
N ASN A 313 -10.57 -0.26 -10.66
CA ASN A 313 -9.54 0.62 -11.22
C ASN A 313 -9.48 1.98 -10.49
N ALA A 314 -10.62 2.58 -10.13
CA ALA A 314 -10.64 3.77 -9.26
C ALA A 314 -9.90 3.50 -7.93
N GLY A 315 -10.21 2.37 -7.30
CA GLY A 315 -9.51 1.95 -6.08
C GLY A 315 -8.02 1.70 -6.29
N SER A 316 -7.63 1.11 -7.42
CA SER A 316 -6.24 0.80 -7.77
C SER A 316 -5.41 2.06 -7.97
N PHE A 317 -5.91 3.02 -8.75
CA PHE A 317 -5.28 4.34 -8.91
C PHE A 317 -5.06 5.01 -7.55
N TYR A 318 -6.07 5.00 -6.68
CA TYR A 318 -5.94 5.60 -5.35
C TYR A 318 -4.84 4.89 -4.54
N SER A 319 -4.91 3.56 -4.46
CA SER A 319 -4.01 2.73 -3.65
C SER A 319 -2.54 2.89 -4.00
N VAL A 320 -2.23 3.16 -5.27
CA VAL A 320 -0.84 3.39 -5.68
C VAL A 320 -0.41 4.83 -5.48
N GLY A 321 -1.33 5.81 -5.41
CA GLY A 321 -1.01 7.24 -5.18
C GLY A 321 -1.70 8.22 -6.14
N GLY A 322 -2.31 7.71 -7.22
CA GLY A 322 -3.10 8.45 -8.21
C GLY A 322 -4.47 8.88 -7.69
N ARG A 323 -4.50 9.66 -6.61
CA ARG A 323 -5.74 10.07 -5.91
C ARG A 323 -6.68 10.89 -6.79
N ASP A 324 -6.12 11.79 -7.60
CA ASP A 324 -6.92 12.60 -8.54
C ASP A 324 -7.44 11.78 -9.71
N GLN A 325 -6.66 10.82 -10.20
CA GLN A 325 -7.07 9.85 -11.22
C GLN A 325 -8.22 8.97 -10.72
N ALA A 326 -8.17 8.53 -9.46
CA ALA A 326 -9.25 7.77 -8.84
C ALA A 326 -10.57 8.58 -8.79
N ILE A 327 -10.49 9.86 -8.40
CA ILE A 327 -11.65 10.77 -8.40
C ILE A 327 -12.16 11.00 -9.83
N PHE A 328 -11.25 11.19 -10.79
CA PHE A 328 -11.61 11.35 -12.20
C PHE A 328 -12.43 10.16 -12.72
N ILE A 329 -12.05 8.92 -12.38
CA ILE A 329 -12.83 7.74 -12.78
C ILE A 329 -14.25 7.85 -12.22
N CYS A 330 -14.44 8.10 -10.93
CA CYS A 330 -15.78 8.19 -10.32
C CYS A 330 -16.61 9.39 -10.80
N GLN A 331 -15.99 10.47 -11.25
CA GLN A 331 -16.70 11.58 -11.89
C GLN A 331 -17.27 11.18 -13.27
N ASN A 332 -16.60 10.27 -13.97
CA ASN A 332 -16.91 9.90 -15.35
C ASN A 332 -17.56 8.51 -15.51
N VAL A 333 -17.75 7.75 -14.44
CA VAL A 333 -18.55 6.51 -14.48
C VAL A 333 -20.02 6.80 -14.81
N PRO A 334 -20.76 5.82 -15.38
CA PRO A 334 -22.20 5.93 -15.58
C PRO A 334 -22.94 6.36 -14.29
N PRO A 335 -24.06 7.12 -14.41
CA PRO A 335 -24.77 7.64 -13.23
C PRO A 335 -25.17 6.59 -12.20
N HIS A 336 -25.52 5.37 -12.63
CA HIS A 336 -25.90 4.28 -11.73
C HIS A 336 -24.74 3.76 -10.87
N LEU A 337 -23.50 3.89 -11.35
CA LEU A 337 -22.29 3.38 -10.68
C LEU A 337 -21.65 4.39 -9.73
N LYS A 338 -22.03 5.68 -9.82
CA LYS A 338 -21.41 6.76 -9.02
C LYS A 338 -21.38 6.45 -7.54
N ASN A 339 -22.48 5.94 -6.97
CA ASN A 339 -22.54 5.66 -5.53
C ASN A 339 -21.50 4.64 -5.08
N GLU A 340 -21.39 3.52 -5.78
CA GLU A 340 -20.43 2.47 -5.46
C GLU A 340 -18.98 2.94 -5.64
N CYS A 341 -18.69 3.61 -6.76
CA CYS A 341 -17.36 4.15 -7.05
C CYS A 341 -16.91 5.15 -5.97
N TYR A 342 -17.78 6.12 -5.60
CA TYR A 342 -17.43 7.08 -4.57
C TYR A 342 -17.35 6.46 -3.18
N GLN A 343 -18.18 5.47 -2.84
CA GLN A 343 -18.03 4.75 -1.56
C GLN A 343 -16.64 4.11 -1.45
N ARG A 344 -16.15 3.47 -2.52
CA ARG A 344 -14.80 2.90 -2.58
C ARG A 344 -13.71 3.95 -2.31
N VAL A 345 -13.75 5.07 -3.03
CA VAL A 345 -12.73 6.13 -2.94
C VAL A 345 -12.84 6.94 -1.64
N ILE A 346 -14.04 7.22 -1.15
CA ILE A 346 -14.24 7.88 0.15
C ILE A 346 -13.67 7.04 1.28
N GLY A 347 -13.92 5.72 1.28
CA GLY A 347 -13.34 4.82 2.27
C GLY A 347 -11.81 4.92 2.30
N GLN A 348 -11.19 4.99 1.11
CA GLN A 348 -9.75 5.21 1.00
C GLN A 348 -9.32 6.58 1.52
N ILE A 349 -9.98 7.68 1.11
CA ILE A 349 -9.69 9.04 1.60
C ILE A 349 -9.75 9.14 3.13
N VAL A 350 -10.79 8.56 3.73
CA VAL A 350 -10.99 8.59 5.19
C VAL A 350 -9.87 7.82 5.89
N SER A 351 -9.53 6.63 5.38
CA SER A 351 -8.50 5.75 5.95
C SER A 351 -7.05 6.16 5.63
N ASP A 352 -6.85 7.05 4.64
CA ASP A 352 -5.52 7.45 4.18
C ASP A 352 -4.75 8.12 5.33
N PRO A 353 -3.48 7.79 5.59
CA PRO A 353 -2.67 8.39 6.64
C PRO A 353 -2.20 9.84 6.35
N ILE A 354 -2.52 10.43 5.20
CA ILE A 354 -2.25 11.85 4.88
C ILE A 354 -2.90 12.83 5.87
N ASP A 355 -2.43 14.09 5.84
CA ASP A 355 -2.91 15.13 6.75
C ASP A 355 -4.40 15.47 6.50
N VAL A 356 -5.09 15.92 7.54
CA VAL A 356 -6.54 16.21 7.46
C VAL A 356 -6.86 17.29 6.43
N GLY A 357 -6.00 18.29 6.24
CA GLY A 357 -6.12 19.31 5.20
C GLY A 357 -6.03 18.72 3.79
N GLN A 358 -5.07 17.81 3.54
CA GLN A 358 -5.02 17.04 2.28
C GLN A 358 -6.30 16.21 2.06
N LYS A 359 -6.81 15.52 3.09
CA LYS A 359 -8.09 14.79 2.98
C LYS A 359 -9.25 15.71 2.64
N GLN A 360 -9.33 16.86 3.30
CA GLN A 360 -10.36 17.87 3.03
C GLN A 360 -10.26 18.37 1.59
N ALA A 361 -9.05 18.64 1.09
CA ALA A 361 -8.82 19.05 -0.29
C ALA A 361 -9.27 17.97 -1.29
N LEU A 362 -9.07 16.68 -1.00
CA LEU A 362 -9.62 15.59 -1.81
C LEU A 362 -11.15 15.58 -1.75
N CYS A 363 -11.76 15.64 -0.56
CA CYS A 363 -13.22 15.68 -0.40
C CYS A 363 -13.86 16.85 -1.17
N GLN A 364 -13.20 18.01 -1.27
CA GLN A 364 -13.69 19.16 -2.05
C GLN A 364 -13.81 18.87 -3.55
N LYS A 365 -13.00 17.95 -4.09
CA LYS A 365 -13.01 17.57 -5.51
C LYS A 365 -14.14 16.60 -5.88
N LEU A 366 -14.78 15.97 -4.89
CA LEU A 366 -15.89 15.05 -5.14
C LEU A 366 -17.16 15.83 -5.54
N GLU A 367 -17.98 15.24 -6.41
CA GLU A 367 -19.27 15.84 -6.77
C GLU A 367 -20.29 15.73 -5.63
N GLN A 368 -21.30 16.61 -5.63
CA GLN A 368 -22.43 16.50 -4.71
C GLN A 368 -23.31 15.28 -5.08
N PRO A 369 -23.82 14.50 -4.10
CA PRO A 369 -23.71 14.70 -2.65
C PRO A 369 -22.50 14.03 -1.98
N PHE A 370 -21.62 13.38 -2.73
CA PHE A 370 -20.55 12.52 -2.21
C PHE A 370 -19.47 13.27 -1.42
N ASN A 371 -19.20 14.54 -1.75
CA ASN A 371 -18.31 15.37 -0.94
C ASN A 371 -18.80 15.53 0.51
N ASN A 372 -20.11 15.68 0.75
CA ASN A 372 -20.66 15.80 2.09
C ASN A 372 -20.44 14.49 2.88
N HIS A 373 -20.62 13.34 2.22
CA HIS A 373 -20.32 12.03 2.83
C HIS A 373 -18.83 11.90 3.16
N CYS A 374 -17.96 12.38 2.28
CA CYS A 374 -16.52 12.42 2.51
C CYS A 374 -16.16 13.26 3.74
N PHE A 375 -16.65 14.50 3.82
CA PHE A 375 -16.41 15.37 4.99
C PHE A 375 -16.97 14.79 6.29
N ALA A 376 -18.15 14.17 6.23
CA ALA A 376 -18.73 13.50 7.40
C ALA A 376 -17.78 12.41 7.93
N GLY A 377 -17.16 11.63 7.05
CA GLY A 377 -16.17 10.60 7.42
C GLY A 377 -14.86 11.16 7.98
N LEU A 378 -14.53 12.43 7.76
CA LEU A 378 -13.33 13.07 8.34
C LEU A 378 -13.56 13.63 9.74
N THR A 379 -14.81 13.77 10.16
CA THR A 379 -15.11 14.35 11.48
C THR A 379 -14.84 13.28 12.54
N PRO A 380 -14.00 13.56 13.57
CA PRO A 380 -13.81 12.63 14.67
C PRO A 380 -15.16 12.31 15.30
N VAL A 381 -15.54 11.04 15.32
CA VAL A 381 -16.66 10.61 16.15
C VAL A 381 -16.14 10.63 17.59
N ASN A 382 -16.51 11.66 18.34
CA ASN A 382 -16.30 11.66 19.80
C ASN A 382 -17.18 10.53 20.36
N PHE A 383 -16.57 9.41 20.71
CA PHE A 383 -17.19 8.35 21.50
C PHE A 383 -16.95 8.58 22.99
#